data_AF-A0A821JTP8-F1
#
_entry.id   AF-A0A821JTP8-F1
#
_cell.length_a   1.000
_cell.length_b   1.000
_cell.length_c   1.000
_cell.angle_alpha   90.00
_cell.angle_beta   90.00
_cell.angle_gamma   90.00
#
_symmetry.space_group_name_H-M   'P 1'
#
loop_
_entity.id
_entity.type
_entity.pdbx_description
1 polymer ?
#
loop_
_entity_poly.entity_id
_entity_poly.type
_entity_poly.pdbx_seq_one_letter_code
_entity_poly.pdbx_strand_id
1 'polypeptide(L)'
;MLSETEYYTALQNVYNIPSHIQVQHRHNYAKLLKKQIKEYEYNLKYDNFQPLPYIPYFVNKATTEPTLQQLIQAATSSSEFIMDTESINIYKRKN
;
A
#
# COMPACT_ATOMS: atom_id res chain seq x y z
N MET A 1 -5.82 6.21 6.99
CA MET A 1 -4.55 6.05 7.74
C MET A 1 -4.85 6.16 9.22
N LEU A 2 -4.07 5.49 10.07
CA LEU A 2 -4.16 5.69 11.52
C LEU A 2 -3.79 7.14 11.87
N SER A 3 -4.47 7.71 12.85
CA SER A 3 -3.99 8.85 13.63
C SER A 3 -2.92 8.40 14.63
N GLU A 4 -2.19 9.35 15.20
CA GLU A 4 -1.13 9.08 16.18
C GLU A 4 -1.66 8.32 17.42
N THR A 5 -2.83 8.71 17.94
CA THR A 5 -3.49 8.02 19.06
C THR A 5 -3.88 6.58 18.70
N GLU A 6 -4.38 6.36 17.48
CA GLU A 6 -4.73 5.03 16.99
C GLU A 6 -3.51 4.15 16.77
N TYR A 7 -2.36 4.73 16.39
CA TYR A 7 -1.08 4.03 16.27
C TYR A 7 -0.59 3.50 17.62
N TYR A 8 -0.56 4.33 18.66
CA TYR A 8 -0.14 3.88 20.00
C TYR A 8 -1.10 2.85 20.59
N THR A 9 -2.40 3.00 20.32
CA THR A 9 -3.41 2.01 20.71
C THR A 9 -3.20 0.68 19.99
N ALA A 10 -2.92 0.70 18.68
CA ALA A 10 -2.61 -0.48 17.90
C ALA A 10 -1.32 -1.18 18.39
N LEU A 11 -0.27 -0.41 18.71
CA LEU A 11 0.96 -0.93 19.29
C LEU A 11 0.69 -1.69 20.59
N GLN A 12 -0.06 -1.10 21.52
CA GLN A 12 -0.42 -1.77 22.77
C GLN A 12 -1.21 -3.06 22.51
N ASN A 13 -2.19 -3.02 21.60
CA ASN A 13 -3.05 -4.17 21.30
C ASN A 13 -2.34 -5.29 20.53
N VAL A 14 -1.23 -5.01 19.83
CA VAL A 14 -0.42 -6.06 19.18
C VAL A 14 0.28 -6.95 20.20
N TYR A 15 0.79 -6.34 21.28
CA TYR A 15 1.45 -7.08 22.35
C TYR A 15 0.46 -7.65 23.37
N ASN A 16 -0.67 -6.97 23.56
CA ASN A 16 -1.74 -7.36 24.47
C ASN A 16 -3.10 -7.38 23.76
N ILE A 17 -3.36 -8.45 23.00
CA ILE A 17 -4.62 -8.60 22.26
C ILE A 17 -5.79 -8.60 23.25
N PRO A 18 -6.80 -7.73 23.06
CA PRO A 18 -7.95 -7.66 23.96
C PRO A 18 -8.63 -9.01 24.16
N SER A 19 -8.96 -9.33 25.42
CA SER A 19 -9.51 -10.63 25.83
C SER A 19 -10.87 -10.94 25.21
N HIS A 20 -11.65 -9.91 24.86
CA HIS A 20 -12.96 -10.02 24.20
C HIS A 20 -12.88 -10.59 22.78
N ILE A 21 -11.69 -10.62 22.17
CA ILE A 21 -11.49 -11.26 20.86
C ILE A 21 -11.40 -12.77 21.05
N GLN A 22 -12.28 -13.49 20.36
CA GLN A 22 -12.29 -14.96 20.35
C GLN A 22 -10.90 -15.51 19.98
N VAL A 23 -10.45 -16.54 20.69
CA VAL A 23 -9.10 -17.10 20.58
C VAL A 23 -8.72 -17.45 19.14
N GLN A 24 -9.65 -18.02 18.38
CA GLN A 24 -9.49 -18.38 16.97
C GLN A 24 -9.19 -17.19 16.03
N HIS A 25 -9.64 -15.98 16.38
CA HIS A 25 -9.47 -14.78 15.55
C HIS A 25 -8.29 -13.90 16.00
N ARG A 26 -7.66 -14.20 17.14
CA ARG A 26 -6.56 -13.39 17.69
C ARG A 26 -5.37 -13.30 16.75
N HIS A 27 -5.02 -14.40 16.07
CA HIS A 27 -3.92 -14.40 15.11
C HIS A 27 -4.18 -13.47 13.92
N ASN A 28 -5.38 -13.54 13.34
CA ASN A 28 -5.78 -12.69 12.22
C ASN A 28 -5.84 -11.22 12.63
N TYR A 29 -6.35 -10.94 13.83
CA TYR A 29 -6.39 -9.60 14.38
C TYR A 29 -4.99 -9.03 14.59
N ALA A 30 -4.08 -9.79 15.20
CA ALA A 30 -2.69 -9.37 15.39
C ALA A 30 -1.96 -9.11 14.06
N LYS A 31 -2.22 -9.96 13.04
CA LYS A 31 -1.68 -9.77 11.69
C LYS A 31 -2.17 -8.47 11.06
N LEU A 32 -3.45 -8.16 11.23
CA LEU A 32 -4.07 -6.93 10.72
C LEU A 32 -3.47 -5.70 11.42
N LEU A 33 -3.37 -5.71 12.75
CA LEU A 33 -2.74 -4.62 13.51
C LEU A 33 -1.27 -4.40 13.11
N LYS A 34 -0.48 -5.48 12.99
CA LYS A 34 0.92 -5.38 12.52
C LYS A 34 1.03 -4.77 11.13
N LYS A 35 0.08 -5.06 10.23
CA LYS A 35 0.02 -4.45 8.91
C LYS A 35 -0.24 -2.94 9.02
N GLN A 36 -1.23 -2.54 9.81
CA GLN A 36 -1.59 -1.12 9.99
C GLN A 36 -0.46 -0.30 10.63
N ILE A 37 0.23 -0.86 11.63
CA ILE A 37 1.43 -0.26 12.25
C ILE A 37 2.51 -0.03 11.19
N LYS A 38 2.83 -1.05 10.39
CA LYS A 38 3.84 -0.93 9.32
C LYS A 38 3.46 0.11 8.27
N GLU A 39 2.20 0.17 7.88
CA GLU A 39 1.72 1.19 6.93
C GLU A 39 1.87 2.60 7.51
N TYR A 40 1.55 2.80 8.79
CA TYR A 40 1.75 4.08 9.46
C TYR A 40 3.24 4.47 9.55
N GLU A 41 4.11 3.56 9.99
CA GLU A 41 5.56 3.77 10.01
C GLU A 41 6.13 4.11 8.63
N TYR A 42 5.62 3.46 7.58
CA TYR A 42 6.04 3.72 6.21
C TYR A 42 5.66 5.14 5.78
N ASN A 43 4.45 5.59 6.09
CA ASN A 43 4.01 6.94 5.74
C ASN A 43 4.68 8.05 6.58
N LEU A 44 5.21 7.74 7.77
CA LEU A 44 6.05 8.68 8.52
C LEU A 44 7.46 8.80 7.93
N LYS A 45 7.99 7.69 7.40
CA LYS A 45 9.36 7.60 6.92
C LYS A 45 9.53 8.08 5.47
N TYR A 46 8.51 7.86 4.65
CA TYR A 46 8.54 8.17 3.23
C TYR A 46 7.41 9.13 2.90
N ASP A 47 7.69 10.09 2.03
CA ASP A 47 6.66 10.96 1.51
C ASP A 47 5.56 10.13 0.83
N ASN A 48 4.32 10.58 0.97
CA ASN A 48 3.20 10.02 0.22
C ASN A 48 3.56 10.01 -1.26
N PHE A 49 3.33 8.88 -1.92
CA PHE A 49 3.57 8.74 -3.36
C PHE A 49 2.92 9.92 -4.11
N GLN A 50 3.77 10.72 -4.75
CA GLN A 50 3.34 11.75 -5.68
C GLN A 50 3.47 11.18 -7.09
N PRO A 51 2.39 11.11 -7.88
CA PRO A 51 2.51 10.72 -9.27
C PRO A 51 3.35 11.78 -10.01
N LEU A 52 4.59 11.42 -10.36
CA LEU A 52 5.49 12.27 -11.14
C LEU A 52 5.31 12.03 -12.64
N PRO A 53 5.03 13.07 -13.45
CA PRO A 53 4.59 12.94 -14.85
C PRO A 53 5.56 12.22 -15.79
N TYR A 54 6.82 12.02 -15.40
CA TYR A 54 7.88 11.43 -16.22
C TYR A 54 8.32 10.03 -15.77
N ILE A 55 7.71 9.47 -14.71
CA ILE A 55 8.08 8.15 -14.21
C ILE A 55 7.15 7.10 -14.85
N PRO A 56 7.70 6.05 -15.50
CA PRO A 56 6.89 4.94 -15.97
C PRO A 56 6.22 4.25 -14.77
N TYR A 57 4.90 4.24 -14.76
CA TYR A 57 4.09 3.65 -13.68
C TYR A 57 3.76 2.20 -13.98
N PHE A 58 4.04 1.31 -13.02
CA PHE A 58 3.67 -0.10 -13.12
C PHE A 58 2.34 -0.35 -12.41
N VAL A 59 1.29 -0.63 -13.18
CA VAL A 59 0.00 -1.09 -12.65
C VAL A 59 0.07 -2.60 -12.41
N ASN A 60 -0.26 -3.05 -11.20
CA ASN A 60 -0.29 -4.47 -10.85
C ASN A 60 -1.60 -4.83 -10.11
N LYS A 61 -1.77 -6.10 -9.75
CA LYS A 61 -2.99 -6.59 -9.07
C LYS A 61 -3.25 -5.95 -7.69
N ALA A 62 -2.24 -5.33 -7.08
CA ALA A 62 -2.35 -4.64 -5.80
C ALA A 62 -2.60 -3.12 -5.94
N THR A 63 -2.57 -2.58 -7.16
CA THR A 63 -2.94 -1.19 -7.41
C THR A 63 -4.41 -0.99 -7.08
N THR A 64 -4.69 -0.06 -6.16
CA THR A 64 -6.08 0.22 -5.74
C THR A 64 -6.78 1.13 -6.74
N GLU A 65 -8.12 1.08 -6.78
CA GLU A 65 -8.94 1.92 -7.66
C GLU A 65 -8.65 3.43 -7.49
N PRO A 66 -8.51 3.99 -6.26
CA PRO A 66 -8.13 5.40 -6.10
C PRO A 66 -6.75 5.73 -6.68
N THR A 67 -5.77 4.84 -6.51
CA THR A 67 -4.43 5.01 -7.08
C THR A 67 -4.48 5.01 -8.60
N LEU A 68 -5.28 4.12 -9.20
CA LEU A 68 -5.45 4.03 -10.64
C LEU A 68 -6.03 5.34 -11.21
N GLN A 69 -7.04 5.91 -10.56
CA GLN A 69 -7.64 7.18 -10.99
C GLN A 69 -6.65 8.35 -10.95
N GLN A 70 -5.82 8.43 -9.90
CA GLN A 70 -4.77 9.46 -9.79
C GLN A 70 -3.69 9.31 -10.87
N LEU A 71 -3.31 8.07 -11.19
CA LEU A 71 -2.36 7.79 -12.28
C LEU A 71 -2.92 8.19 -13.64
N ILE A 72 -4.18 7.87 -13.92
CA ILE A 72 -4.86 8.28 -15.15
C ILE A 72 -4.89 9.80 -15.25
N GLN A 73 -5.24 10.49 -14.16
CA GLN A 73 -5.26 11.95 -14.11
C GLN A 73 -3.88 12.55 -14.40
N ALA A 74 -2.82 12.02 -13.78
CA ALA A 74 -1.45 12.47 -14.01
C ALA A 74 -0.96 12.17 -15.44
N ALA A 75 -1.38 11.05 -16.03
CA ALA A 75 -1.08 10.71 -17.42
C ALA A 75 -1.78 11.67 -18.39
N THR A 76 -3.04 12.04 -18.14
CA THR A 76 -3.79 12.97 -19.00
C THR A 76 -3.31 14.42 -18.92
N SER A 77 -2.63 14.81 -17.83
CA SER A 77 -2.06 16.15 -17.67
C SER A 77 -0.62 16.27 -18.18
N SER A 78 0.05 15.16 -18.50
CA SER A 78 1.40 15.14 -19.08
C SER A 78 1.34 15.14 -20.61
N SER A 79 2.17 15.95 -21.27
CA SER A 79 2.32 15.95 -22.73
C SER A 79 3.16 14.79 -23.27
N GLU A 80 3.82 14.04 -22.39
CA GLU A 80 4.66 12.89 -22.74
C GLU A 80 4.18 11.67 -21.96
N PHE A 81 3.32 10.88 -22.59
CA PHE A 81 2.84 9.61 -22.04
C PHE A 81 3.29 8.45 -22.93
N ILE A 82 4.08 7.55 -22.35
CA ILE A 82 4.44 6.28 -22.98
C ILE A 82 3.78 5.18 -22.15
N MET A 83 2.72 4.58 -22.71
CA MET A 83 2.09 3.39 -22.15
C MET A 83 2.83 2.16 -22.66
N ASP A 84 3.70 1.59 -21.83
CA ASP A 84 4.31 0.30 -22.15
C ASP A 84 3.34 -0.83 -21.77
N THR A 85 2.61 -1.32 -22.77
CA THR A 85 1.74 -2.50 -22.64
C THR A 85 2.49 -3.83 -22.88
N GLU A 86 3.75 -3.78 -23.31
CA GLU A 86 4.56 -4.95 -23.66
C GLU A 86 5.44 -5.46 -22.50
N SER A 87 5.61 -4.67 -21.43
CA SER A 87 6.40 -5.00 -20.23
C SER A 87 5.96 -6.25 -19.44
N ILE A 88 4.92 -6.99 -19.85
CA ILE A 88 4.51 -8.26 -19.25
C ILE A 88 5.39 -9.41 -19.78
N ASN A 89 6.71 -9.35 -19.59
CA ASN A 89 7.59 -10.51 -19.85
C ASN A 89 8.89 -10.54 -19.02
N ILE A 90 9.00 -9.77 -17.94
CA ILE A 90 10.22 -9.76 -17.09
C ILE A 90 10.48 -11.15 -16.43
N TYR A 91 9.49 -12.06 -16.42
CA TYR A 91 9.65 -13.43 -15.91
C TYR A 91 9.61 -14.54 -16.97
N LYS A 92 9.65 -14.23 -18.27
CA LYS A 92 9.66 -15.27 -19.33
C LYS A 92 10.93 -15.23 -20.17
N ARG A 93 12.06 -15.65 -19.58
CA ARG A 93 13.15 -16.47 -20.15
C ARG A 93 14.35 -16.45 -19.18
N LYS A 94 15.01 -17.57 -18.86
CA LYS A 94 15.37 -18.73 -19.71
C LYS A 94 15.39 -20.05 -18.92
N ASN A 95 14.81 -21.11 -19.50
CA ASN A 95 15.56 -22.35 -19.74
C ASN A 95 16.05 -22.26 -21.19
#